data_AF-A0A2N7WMW3-F1
#
_entry.id   AF-A0A2N7WMW3-F1
#
_cell.length_a   1.000
_cell.length_b   1.000
_cell.length_c   1.000
_cell.angle_alpha   90.00
_cell.angle_beta   90.00
_cell.angle_gamma   90.00
#
_symmetry.space_group_name_H-M   'P 1'
#
loop_
_entity.id
_entity.type
_entity.pdbx_description
1 polymer ?
#
loop_
_entity_poly.entity_id
_entity_poly.type
_entity_poly.pdbx_seq_one_letter_code
_entity_poly.pdbx_strand_id
1 'polypeptide(L)'
;MGKAKKPALKSLPPTWQEDMWNMASKPEWREARPQLLPALAVLWLTGCRNAEIEHGIQIRCRDDRLRMRIMGAKCVDAAGRERGQPKRYYEFRVGEDADAIAEHPALTYLRSLAALNVVDGVGCAEIKHEADYLYNSIVALGKATFPKLRTRVSPYCFRHQAASDLKADPGVTLEEAAKFMGHLSDYSIGKYGHATHGRRTRGQQIRAVVLQTSRSVKHSRKVDRLARFKIISAEKRQKPKL
;
A
#
# COMPACT_ATOMS: atom_id res chain seq x y z
N MET A 1 15.96 2.34 13.79
CA MET A 1 14.58 1.96 13.39
C MET A 1 14.60 0.67 12.53
N GLY A 2 14.19 -0.47 13.10
CA GLY A 2 14.27 -1.77 12.43
C GLY A 2 13.22 -1.91 11.33
N LYS A 3 13.64 -1.97 10.06
CA LYS A 3 12.73 -2.27 8.94
C LYS A 3 12.15 -3.67 9.16
N ALA A 4 10.83 -3.81 9.18
CA ALA A 4 10.22 -5.14 9.09
C ALA A 4 10.80 -5.84 7.85
N LYS A 5 11.38 -7.02 8.06
CA LYS A 5 12.02 -7.75 6.97
C LYS A 5 10.93 -8.31 6.06
N LYS A 6 11.25 -8.46 4.76
CA LYS A 6 10.40 -9.09 3.74
C LYS A 6 9.59 -10.34 4.20
N PRO A 7 10.12 -11.26 5.04
CA PRO A 7 9.36 -12.42 5.53
C PRO A 7 8.36 -12.12 6.66
N ALA A 8 8.23 -10.89 7.16
CA ALA A 8 7.32 -10.56 8.26
C ALA A 8 5.86 -10.91 7.95
N LEU A 9 5.45 -10.87 6.68
CA LEU A 9 4.09 -11.26 6.27
C LEU A 9 3.81 -12.75 6.49
N LYS A 10 4.83 -13.63 6.45
CA LYS A 10 4.66 -15.08 6.62
C LYS A 10 4.08 -15.43 8.00
N SER A 11 4.38 -14.63 9.01
CA SER A 11 3.94 -14.83 10.39
C SER A 11 2.61 -14.14 10.72
N LEU A 12 2.02 -13.38 9.79
CA LEU A 12 0.77 -12.67 10.03
C LEU A 12 -0.43 -13.51 9.64
N PRO A 13 -1.54 -13.45 10.40
CA PRO A 13 -2.81 -14.04 10.00
C PRO A 13 -3.29 -13.49 8.63
N PRO A 14 -4.06 -14.25 7.84
CA PRO A 14 -4.61 -13.76 6.57
C PRO A 14 -5.47 -12.49 6.69
N THR A 15 -6.09 -12.26 7.86
CA THR A 15 -6.98 -11.13 8.17
C THR A 15 -6.28 -9.97 8.88
N TRP A 16 -4.94 -9.94 8.88
CA TRP A 16 -4.23 -9.06 9.81
C TRP A 16 -4.51 -7.55 9.64
N GLN A 17 -4.87 -7.11 8.42
CA GLN A 17 -5.16 -5.71 8.13
C GLN A 17 -6.56 -5.33 8.64
N GLU A 18 -7.52 -6.23 8.42
CA GLU A 18 -8.90 -6.16 8.88
C GLU A 18 -8.94 -6.16 10.41
N ASP A 19 -8.20 -7.05 11.06
CA ASP A 19 -8.12 -7.12 12.52
C ASP A 19 -7.53 -5.83 13.11
N MET A 20 -6.46 -5.28 12.50
CA MET A 20 -5.89 -3.99 12.91
C MET A 20 -6.84 -2.82 12.68
N TRP A 21 -7.58 -2.83 11.57
CA TRP A 21 -8.60 -1.83 11.28
C TRP A 21 -9.73 -1.84 12.30
N ASN A 22 -10.22 -3.03 12.65
CA ASN A 22 -11.25 -3.22 13.66
C ASN A 22 -10.79 -2.72 15.03
N MET A 23 -9.55 -3.04 15.42
CA MET A 23 -8.97 -2.53 16.66
C MET A 23 -8.82 -1.00 16.65
N ALA A 24 -8.31 -0.41 15.57
CA ALA A 24 -8.14 1.04 15.43
C ALA A 24 -9.49 1.79 15.36
N SER A 25 -10.57 1.08 15.00
CA SER A 25 -11.91 1.64 14.92
C SER A 25 -12.63 1.71 16.26
N LYS A 26 -12.10 1.09 17.32
CA LYS A 26 -12.72 1.16 18.65
C LYS A 26 -12.65 2.58 19.23
N PRO A 27 -13.68 3.03 19.99
CA PRO A 27 -13.72 4.37 20.55
C PRO A 27 -12.46 4.78 21.31
N GLU A 28 -11.92 3.89 22.16
CA GLU A 28 -10.73 4.14 22.95
C GLU A 28 -9.47 4.41 22.09
N TRP A 29 -9.38 3.80 20.91
CA TRP A 29 -8.29 4.04 19.98
C TRP A 29 -8.50 5.33 19.19
N ARG A 30 -9.74 5.62 18.78
CA ARG A 30 -10.08 6.85 18.07
C ARG A 30 -9.88 8.08 18.93
N GLU A 31 -10.26 8.02 20.20
CA GLU A 31 -10.08 9.09 21.16
C GLU A 31 -8.61 9.31 21.49
N ALA A 32 -7.87 8.24 21.82
CA ALA A 32 -6.46 8.36 22.19
C ALA A 32 -5.54 8.73 21.00
N ARG A 33 -5.94 8.41 19.76
CA ARG A 33 -5.12 8.59 18.54
C ARG A 33 -5.99 8.98 17.34
N PRO A 34 -6.55 10.20 17.30
CA PRO A 34 -7.54 10.61 16.30
C PRO A 34 -7.00 10.58 14.86
N GLN A 35 -5.70 10.81 14.65
CA GLN A 35 -5.08 10.78 13.32
C GLN A 35 -4.72 9.37 12.83
N LEU A 36 -4.77 8.35 13.70
CA LEU A 36 -4.30 7.00 13.35
C LEU A 36 -5.19 6.31 12.32
N LEU A 37 -6.51 6.35 12.51
CA LEU A 37 -7.44 5.63 11.63
C LEU A 37 -7.41 6.17 10.18
N PRO A 38 -7.42 7.50 9.93
CA PRO A 38 -7.20 8.03 8.58
C PRO A 38 -5.84 7.62 7.98
N ALA A 39 -4.75 7.70 8.75
CA ALA A 39 -3.43 7.31 8.26
C ALA A 39 -3.35 5.80 7.96
N LEU A 40 -3.98 4.97 8.79
CA LEU A 40 -4.09 3.53 8.60
C LEU A 40 -4.86 3.18 7.32
N ALA A 41 -5.94 3.91 7.02
CA ALA A 41 -6.69 3.75 5.77
C ALA A 41 -5.78 3.93 4.55
N VAL A 42 -4.98 5.02 4.54
CA VAL A 42 -4.02 5.29 3.48
C VAL A 42 -2.96 4.19 3.37
N LEU A 43 -2.39 3.74 4.50
CA LEU A 43 -1.40 2.67 4.52
C LEU A 43 -1.97 1.36 3.95
N TRP A 44 -3.20 1.02 4.32
CA TRP A 44 -3.87 -0.18 3.85
C TRP A 44 -4.08 -0.15 2.34
N LEU A 45 -4.60 0.96 1.82
CA LEU A 45 -4.93 1.08 0.40
C LEU A 45 -3.71 1.19 -0.52
N THR A 46 -2.59 1.77 -0.04
CA THR A 46 -1.50 2.19 -0.93
C THR A 46 -0.12 1.63 -0.56
N GLY A 47 0.08 1.17 0.67
CA GLY A 47 1.41 0.81 1.16
C GLY A 47 2.44 1.94 1.08
N CYS A 48 2.00 3.20 1.09
CA CYS A 48 2.88 4.37 1.07
C CYS A 48 3.79 4.40 2.32
N ARG A 49 4.84 5.22 2.27
CA ARG A 49 5.73 5.41 3.44
C ARG A 49 5.05 6.33 4.45
N ASN A 50 5.34 6.13 5.73
CA ASN A 50 4.95 7.06 6.79
C ASN A 50 5.40 8.51 6.50
N ALA A 51 6.62 8.70 5.99
CA ALA A 51 7.09 10.02 5.56
C ALA A 51 6.30 10.62 4.37
N GLU A 52 5.61 9.80 3.57
CA GLU A 52 4.72 10.30 2.51
C GLU A 52 3.39 10.80 3.09
N ILE A 53 2.94 10.23 4.21
CA ILE A 53 1.75 10.71 4.95
C ILE A 53 2.05 11.99 5.71
N GLU A 54 3.26 12.13 6.25
CA GLU A 54 3.72 13.37 6.90
C GLU A 54 3.70 14.58 5.96
N HIS A 55 3.90 14.37 4.65
CA HIS A 55 3.78 15.43 3.64
C HIS A 55 2.34 15.90 3.37
N GLY A 56 1.33 15.18 3.88
CA GLY A 56 -0.08 15.44 3.58
C GLY A 56 -0.55 14.70 2.32
N ILE A 57 -1.48 13.77 2.51
CA ILE A 57 -2.16 13.05 1.42
C ILE A 57 -3.44 13.79 1.11
N GLN A 58 -3.60 14.25 -0.13
CA GLN A 58 -4.83 14.91 -0.54
C GLN A 58 -5.81 13.89 -1.07
N ILE A 59 -7.03 13.93 -0.53
CA ILE A 59 -8.18 13.14 -0.96
C ILE A 59 -9.16 14.08 -1.66
N ARG A 60 -9.61 13.68 -2.84
CA ARG A 60 -10.72 14.33 -3.54
C ARG A 60 -11.76 13.29 -3.91
N CYS A 61 -13.00 13.51 -3.54
CA CYS A 61 -14.11 12.62 -3.85
C CYS A 61 -15.14 13.37 -4.69
N ARG A 62 -15.50 12.83 -5.85
CA ARG A 62 -16.56 13.33 -6.70
C ARG A 62 -17.29 12.14 -7.30
N ASP A 63 -18.62 12.14 -7.21
CA ASP A 63 -19.47 11.06 -7.70
C ASP A 63 -19.01 9.69 -7.17
N ASP A 64 -18.76 8.72 -8.06
CA ASP A 64 -18.30 7.37 -7.76
C ASP A 64 -16.77 7.24 -7.69
N ARG A 65 -16.02 8.35 -7.54
CA ARG A 65 -14.55 8.36 -7.65
C ARG A 65 -13.87 9.05 -6.48
N LEU A 66 -12.97 8.30 -5.84
CA LEU A 66 -12.05 8.80 -4.83
C LEU A 66 -10.64 8.86 -5.43
N ARG A 67 -10.07 10.06 -5.50
CA ARG A 67 -8.71 10.31 -5.95
C ARG A 67 -7.80 10.63 -4.78
N MET A 68 -6.62 10.00 -4.76
CA MET A 68 -5.57 10.25 -3.76
C MET A 68 -4.33 10.80 -4.45
N ARG A 69 -3.80 11.92 -3.95
CA ARG A 69 -2.50 12.46 -4.35
C ARG A 69 -1.47 12.22 -3.26
N ILE A 70 -0.37 11.56 -3.61
CA ILE A 70 0.75 11.29 -2.71
C ILE A 70 2.01 12.02 -3.19
N MET A 71 2.63 12.78 -2.29
CA MET A 71 3.94 13.40 -2.47
C MET A 71 5.04 12.41 -2.05
N GLY A 72 6.00 12.14 -2.92
CA GLY A 72 7.08 11.19 -2.65
C GLY A 72 8.11 11.70 -1.65
N ALA A 73 8.57 10.83 -0.74
CA ALA A 73 9.53 11.20 0.31
C ALA A 73 11.00 10.83 0.02
N LYS A 74 11.27 10.01 -1.01
CA LYS A 74 12.63 9.53 -1.35
C LYS A 74 12.92 9.71 -2.82
N CYS A 75 12.90 10.97 -3.24
CA CYS A 75 12.93 11.37 -4.65
C CYS A 75 14.34 11.67 -5.18
N VAL A 76 15.30 11.83 -4.28
CA VAL A 76 16.72 12.06 -4.53
C VAL A 76 17.51 11.29 -3.46
N ASP A 77 18.66 10.72 -3.81
CA ASP A 77 19.57 10.15 -2.80
C ASP A 77 20.64 11.15 -2.35
N ALA A 78 21.46 10.76 -1.37
CA ALA A 78 22.51 11.63 -0.81
C ALA A 78 23.54 12.10 -1.85
N ALA A 79 23.64 11.43 -3.00
CA ALA A 79 24.54 11.80 -4.10
C ALA A 79 23.82 12.63 -5.18
N GLY A 80 22.63 13.18 -4.89
CA GLY A 80 21.87 14.01 -5.82
C GLY A 80 21.18 13.23 -6.96
N ARG A 81 21.23 11.89 -6.96
CA ARG A 81 20.66 11.10 -8.06
C ARG A 81 19.16 10.93 -7.87
N GLU A 82 18.43 10.99 -8.97
CA GLU A 82 16.99 10.75 -8.96
C GLU A 82 16.65 9.35 -8.41
N ARG A 83 15.68 9.35 -7.50
CA ARG A 83 15.05 8.18 -6.90
C ARG A 83 13.53 8.37 -6.89
N GLY A 84 12.81 7.30 -6.60
CA GLY A 84 11.36 7.33 -6.37
C GLY A 84 10.52 8.07 -7.42
N GLN A 85 9.26 8.31 -7.06
CA GLN A 85 8.32 9.13 -7.83
C GLN A 85 7.97 10.38 -7.02
N PRO A 86 8.21 11.61 -7.55
CA PRO A 86 7.87 12.85 -6.86
C PRO A 86 6.39 13.01 -6.51
N LYS A 87 5.50 12.66 -7.43
CA LYS A 87 4.04 12.67 -7.21
C LYS A 87 3.41 11.44 -7.83
N ARG A 88 2.34 10.97 -7.20
CA ARG A 88 1.50 9.87 -7.67
C ARG A 88 0.03 10.20 -7.44
N TYR A 89 -0.80 9.74 -8.37
CA TYR A 89 -2.25 9.84 -8.28
C TYR A 89 -2.85 8.44 -8.38
N TYR A 90 -3.74 8.13 -7.45
CA TYR A 90 -4.54 6.91 -7.43
C TYR A 90 -5.99 7.30 -7.61
N GLU A 91 -6.73 6.48 -8.33
CA GLU A 91 -8.19 6.56 -8.40
C GLU A 91 -8.80 5.23 -7.99
N PHE A 92 -9.81 5.32 -7.13
CA PHE A 92 -10.61 4.22 -6.65
C PHE A 92 -12.07 4.49 -7.04
N ARG A 93 -12.77 3.47 -7.52
CA ARG A 93 -14.23 3.53 -7.65
C ARG A 93 -14.85 3.31 -6.27
N VAL A 94 -15.87 4.10 -5.93
CA VAL A 94 -16.59 4.09 -4.65
C VAL A 94 -18.09 4.25 -4.93
N GLY A 95 -18.98 3.47 -4.33
CA GLY A 95 -20.43 3.57 -4.58
C GLY A 95 -21.16 2.22 -4.67
N GLU A 96 -22.49 2.29 -4.64
CA GLU A 96 -23.40 1.13 -4.51
C GLU A 96 -23.41 0.22 -5.75
N ASP A 97 -23.32 0.80 -6.96
CA ASP A 97 -23.32 0.07 -8.24
C ASP A 97 -21.92 -0.27 -8.77
N ALA A 98 -20.87 -0.18 -7.94
CA ALA A 98 -19.52 -0.61 -8.33
C ALA A 98 -19.39 -2.14 -8.25
N ASP A 99 -20.12 -2.85 -9.12
CA ASP A 99 -20.33 -4.30 -9.19
C ASP A 99 -19.25 -5.16 -8.50
N ALA A 100 -19.64 -5.72 -7.34
CA ALA A 100 -19.02 -6.83 -6.62
C ALA A 100 -17.61 -6.64 -6.00
N ILE A 101 -17.15 -5.42 -5.73
CA ILE A 101 -16.12 -5.18 -4.70
C ILE A 101 -16.85 -4.82 -3.41
N ALA A 102 -16.97 -5.76 -2.46
CA ALA A 102 -17.48 -5.45 -1.12
C ALA A 102 -16.78 -4.17 -0.62
N GLU A 103 -17.56 -3.12 -0.33
CA GLU A 103 -17.01 -1.79 -0.05
C GLU A 103 -15.90 -1.90 1.00
N HIS A 104 -14.67 -1.63 0.56
CA HIS A 104 -13.53 -1.77 1.43
C HIS A 104 -13.62 -0.70 2.54
N PRO A 105 -13.57 -1.07 3.83
CA PRO A 105 -13.93 -0.14 4.91
C PRO A 105 -13.03 1.11 4.97
N ALA A 106 -11.76 0.98 4.55
CA ALA A 106 -10.87 2.14 4.43
C ALA A 106 -11.31 3.14 3.34
N LEU A 107 -11.87 2.67 2.21
CA LEU A 107 -12.39 3.55 1.15
C LEU A 107 -13.65 4.26 1.62
N THR A 108 -14.60 3.53 2.20
CA THR A 108 -15.83 4.10 2.76
C THR A 108 -15.49 5.16 3.80
N TYR A 109 -14.54 4.89 4.70
CA TYR A 109 -14.09 5.86 5.70
C TYR A 109 -13.49 7.13 5.08
N LEU A 110 -12.59 7.00 4.09
CA LEU A 110 -11.98 8.16 3.44
C LEU A 110 -13.00 8.97 2.62
N ARG A 111 -14.00 8.31 2.00
CA ARG A 111 -15.12 8.96 1.32
C ARG A 111 -15.93 9.79 2.31
N SER A 112 -16.34 9.21 3.44
CA SER A 112 -17.10 9.93 4.47
C SER A 112 -16.30 11.10 5.05
N LEU A 113 -15.00 10.93 5.27
CA LEU A 113 -14.12 12.00 5.74
C LEU A 113 -14.02 13.16 4.74
N ALA A 114 -13.90 12.86 3.44
CA ALA A 114 -13.89 13.87 2.39
C ALA A 114 -15.25 14.59 2.25
N ALA A 115 -16.36 13.91 2.53
CA ALA A 115 -17.70 14.49 2.50
C ALA A 115 -17.95 15.53 3.60
N LEU A 116 -17.13 15.57 4.66
CA LEU A 116 -17.22 16.60 5.71
C LEU A 116 -16.81 17.99 5.23
N ASN A 117 -16.12 18.11 4.09
CA ASN A 117 -15.68 19.38 3.54
C ASN A 117 -15.81 19.37 2.01
N VAL A 118 -16.87 19.97 1.50
CA VAL A 118 -17.19 20.01 0.06
C VAL A 118 -16.88 21.40 -0.49
N VAL A 119 -16.09 21.44 -1.57
CA VAL A 119 -15.75 22.66 -2.32
C VAL A 119 -16.09 22.43 -3.78
N ASP A 120 -16.93 23.28 -4.37
CA ASP A 120 -17.38 23.18 -5.77
C ASP A 120 -17.92 21.79 -6.16
N GLY A 121 -18.70 21.17 -5.26
CA GLY A 121 -19.24 19.82 -5.44
C GLY A 121 -18.21 18.69 -5.31
N VAL A 122 -17.00 18.98 -4.84
CA VAL A 122 -15.93 17.99 -4.62
C VAL A 122 -15.64 17.88 -3.13
N GLY A 123 -15.85 16.68 -2.56
CA GLY A 123 -15.43 16.36 -1.20
C GLY A 123 -13.91 16.36 -1.08
N CYS A 124 -13.37 17.00 -0.05
CA CYS A 124 -11.95 17.24 0.13
C CYS A 124 -11.50 16.86 1.54
N ALA A 125 -10.40 16.12 1.65
CA ALA A 125 -9.71 15.90 2.92
C ALA A 125 -8.19 15.91 2.75
N GLU A 126 -7.47 16.26 3.81
CA GLU A 126 -6.03 16.10 3.92
C GLU A 126 -5.70 15.14 5.07
N ILE A 127 -4.98 14.06 4.75
CA ILE A 127 -4.53 13.10 5.76
C ILE A 127 -3.06 13.36 6.05
N LYS A 128 -2.77 13.79 7.28
CA LYS A 128 -1.41 14.06 7.75
C LYS A 128 -1.18 13.41 9.11
N HIS A 129 0.01 12.85 9.29
CA HIS A 129 0.45 12.27 10.56
C HIS A 129 1.99 12.33 10.60
N GLU A 130 2.56 12.74 11.72
CA GLU A 130 4.02 12.75 11.91
C GLU A 130 4.59 11.33 11.75
N ALA A 131 5.70 11.21 11.03
CA ALA A 131 6.18 9.94 10.51
C ALA A 131 6.59 8.95 11.61
N ASP A 132 7.32 9.40 12.63
CA ASP A 132 7.81 8.54 13.71
C ASP A 132 6.70 8.17 14.68
N TYR A 133 5.79 9.10 14.95
CA TYR A 133 4.61 8.87 15.76
C TYR A 133 3.64 7.91 15.08
N LEU A 134 3.45 8.01 13.76
CA LEU A 134 2.66 7.03 13.00
C LEU A 134 3.30 5.64 13.10
N TYR A 135 4.61 5.56 12.95
CA TYR A 135 5.34 4.30 13.08
C TYR A 135 5.08 3.66 14.45
N ASN A 136 5.25 4.42 15.53
CA ASN A 136 5.05 3.94 16.90
C ASN A 136 3.58 3.59 17.17
N SER A 137 2.63 4.37 16.64
CA SER A 137 1.20 4.10 16.77
C SER A 137 0.79 2.80 16.09
N ILE A 138 1.32 2.51 14.90
CA ILE A 138 1.09 1.24 14.19
C ILE A 138 1.71 0.06 14.95
N VAL A 139 2.88 0.25 15.56
CA VAL A 139 3.51 -0.80 16.39
C VAL A 139 2.69 -1.08 17.64
N ALA A 140 2.19 -0.04 18.32
CA ALA A 140 1.32 -0.17 19.48
C ALA A 140 0.00 -0.87 19.11
N LEU A 141 -0.62 -0.45 18.00
CA LEU A 141 -1.83 -1.07 17.46
C LEU A 141 -1.61 -2.55 17.14
N GLY A 142 -0.48 -2.89 16.50
CA GLY A 142 -0.12 -4.27 16.20
C GLY A 142 0.04 -5.13 17.46
N LYS A 143 0.66 -4.60 18.52
CA LYS A 143 0.79 -5.29 19.81
C LYS A 143 -0.57 -5.49 20.49
N ALA A 144 -1.46 -4.50 20.43
CA ALA A 144 -2.81 -4.60 20.99
C ALA A 144 -3.69 -5.59 20.21
N THR A 145 -3.56 -5.61 18.88
CA THR A 145 -4.31 -6.52 18.00
C THR A 145 -3.81 -7.96 18.13
N PHE A 146 -2.49 -8.15 18.20
CA PHE A 146 -1.85 -9.47 18.24
C PHE A 146 -0.88 -9.60 19.42
N PRO A 147 -1.37 -9.68 20.67
CA PRO A 147 -0.52 -9.66 21.86
C PRO A 147 0.45 -10.85 21.95
N LYS A 148 0.11 -11.98 21.30
CA LYS A 148 0.94 -13.20 21.27
C LYS A 148 1.92 -13.26 20.08
N LEU A 149 1.86 -12.31 19.15
CA LEU A 149 2.69 -12.32 17.96
C LEU A 149 4.10 -11.83 18.28
N ARG A 150 5.11 -12.68 18.03
CA ARG A 150 6.52 -12.33 18.25
C ARG A 150 7.04 -11.32 17.23
N THR A 151 6.44 -11.29 16.05
CA THR A 151 6.82 -10.38 14.96
C THR A 151 6.12 -9.03 15.11
N ARG A 152 6.91 -7.96 15.07
CA ARG A 152 6.38 -6.59 15.12
C ARG A 152 5.63 -6.25 13.83
N VAL A 153 4.38 -5.83 13.94
CA VAL A 153 3.67 -5.16 12.84
C VAL A 153 4.09 -3.70 12.78
N SER A 154 4.43 -3.22 11.59
CA SER A 154 4.89 -1.85 11.34
C SER A 154 4.28 -1.32 10.04
N PRO A 155 4.39 -0.01 9.71
CA PRO A 155 3.93 0.51 8.41
C PRO A 155 4.54 -0.24 7.21
N TYR A 156 5.74 -0.80 7.37
CA TYR A 156 6.38 -1.59 6.31
C TYR A 156 5.68 -2.92 6.02
N CYS A 157 4.89 -3.46 6.96
CA CYS A 157 4.07 -4.65 6.68
C CYS A 157 3.00 -4.32 5.64
N PHE A 158 2.31 -3.18 5.77
CA PHE A 158 1.36 -2.69 4.76
C PHE A 158 2.03 -2.48 3.41
N ARG A 159 3.21 -1.85 3.40
CA ARG A 159 4.01 -1.69 2.17
C ARG A 159 4.40 -3.02 1.54
N HIS A 160 4.76 -4.02 2.33
CA HIS A 160 5.09 -5.35 1.84
C HIS A 160 3.85 -6.08 1.32
N GLN A 161 2.69 -5.89 1.94
CA GLN A 161 1.44 -6.50 1.53
C GLN A 161 0.99 -5.93 0.19
N ALA A 162 0.91 -4.61 0.04
CA ALA A 162 0.59 -3.96 -1.23
C ALA A 162 1.52 -4.43 -2.37
N ALA A 163 2.83 -4.50 -2.13
CA ALA A 163 3.78 -5.02 -3.12
C ALA A 163 3.64 -6.53 -3.40
N SER A 164 3.09 -7.31 -2.47
CA SER A 164 2.82 -8.74 -2.66
C SER A 164 1.54 -8.94 -3.48
N ASP A 165 0.50 -8.16 -3.19
CA ASP A 165 -0.79 -8.19 -3.88
C ASP A 165 -0.60 -7.82 -5.37
N LEU A 166 0.11 -6.71 -5.64
CA LEU A 166 0.44 -6.29 -7.01
C LEU A 166 1.23 -7.33 -7.79
N LYS A 167 2.07 -8.13 -7.13
CA LYS A 167 2.85 -9.19 -7.79
C LYS A 167 2.08 -10.48 -7.98
N ALA A 168 1.01 -10.67 -7.22
CA ALA A 168 0.15 -11.83 -7.30
C ALA A 168 -0.95 -11.66 -8.36
N ASP A 169 -1.27 -10.42 -8.72
CA ASP A 169 -2.19 -10.08 -9.80
C ASP A 169 -1.53 -10.33 -11.17
N PRO A 170 -2.04 -11.28 -11.98
CA PRO A 170 -1.49 -11.56 -13.31
C PRO A 170 -1.70 -10.41 -14.31
N GLY A 171 -2.64 -9.50 -14.04
CA GLY A 171 -2.91 -8.32 -14.88
C GLY A 171 -2.02 -7.12 -14.57
N VAL A 172 -1.13 -7.22 -13.58
CA VAL A 172 -0.25 -6.11 -13.17
C VAL A 172 1.20 -6.42 -13.54
N THR A 173 1.77 -5.57 -14.39
CA THR A 173 3.19 -5.63 -14.75
C THR A 173 4.08 -5.14 -13.59
N LEU A 174 5.37 -5.52 -13.61
CA LEU A 174 6.34 -5.01 -12.63
C LEU A 174 6.53 -3.49 -12.73
N GLU A 175 6.32 -2.92 -13.92
CA GLU A 175 6.36 -1.48 -14.14
C GLU A 175 5.19 -0.79 -13.43
N GLU A 176 3.96 -1.28 -13.63
CA GLU A 176 2.76 -0.77 -12.95
C GLU A 176 2.87 -0.92 -11.44
N ALA A 177 3.36 -2.07 -10.95
CA ALA A 177 3.63 -2.27 -9.54
C ALA A 177 4.68 -1.27 -9.02
N ALA A 178 5.70 -0.95 -9.80
CA ALA A 178 6.70 0.07 -9.44
C ALA A 178 6.12 1.48 -9.43
N LYS A 179 5.27 1.84 -10.41
CA LYS A 179 4.52 3.11 -10.45
C LYS A 179 3.66 3.25 -9.20
N PHE A 180 2.85 2.24 -8.90
CA PHE A 180 2.02 2.19 -7.69
C PHE A 180 2.85 2.38 -6.43
N MET A 181 3.98 1.68 -6.29
CA MET A 181 4.83 1.78 -5.10
C MET A 181 5.70 3.04 -5.03
N GLY A 182 5.67 3.90 -6.06
CA GLY A 182 6.49 5.12 -6.12
C GLY A 182 7.96 4.84 -6.30
N HIS A 183 8.30 3.82 -7.10
CA HIS A 183 9.65 3.48 -7.47
C HIS A 183 10.01 4.09 -8.84
N LEU A 184 11.26 4.49 -8.99
CA LEU A 184 11.82 4.96 -10.27
C LEU A 184 12.26 3.80 -11.18
N SER A 185 12.33 2.58 -10.66
CA SER A 185 12.71 1.39 -11.43
C SER A 185 11.93 0.17 -10.96
N ASP A 186 11.53 -0.64 -11.93
CA ASP A 186 10.87 -1.93 -11.74
C ASP A 186 11.67 -2.88 -10.85
N TYR A 187 13.01 -2.90 -10.95
CA TYR A 187 13.88 -3.71 -10.10
C TYR A 187 13.69 -3.45 -8.61
N SER A 188 13.32 -2.22 -8.23
CA SER A 188 13.14 -1.83 -6.83
C SER A 188 11.95 -2.55 -6.19
N ILE A 189 10.98 -3.01 -6.97
CA ILE A 189 9.84 -3.78 -6.47
C ILE A 189 10.29 -5.09 -5.84
N GLY A 190 11.40 -5.68 -6.29
CA GLY A 190 11.95 -6.95 -5.79
C GLY A 190 12.30 -6.93 -4.30
N LYS A 191 12.57 -5.74 -3.74
CA LYS A 191 12.89 -5.54 -2.32
C LYS A 191 11.68 -5.65 -1.39
N TYR A 192 10.46 -5.52 -1.93
CA TYR A 192 9.24 -5.48 -1.13
C TYR A 192 8.32 -6.66 -1.43
N GLY A 193 7.93 -7.42 -0.42
CA GLY A 193 6.89 -8.45 -0.56
C GLY A 193 7.25 -9.62 -1.49
N HIS A 194 6.47 -10.69 -1.42
CA HIS A 194 6.59 -11.85 -2.29
C HIS A 194 5.23 -12.21 -2.86
N ALA A 195 5.13 -12.57 -4.14
CA ALA A 195 3.84 -12.86 -4.79
C ALA A 195 3.02 -13.94 -4.04
N THR A 196 3.71 -14.89 -3.40
CA THR A 196 3.07 -15.94 -2.58
C THR A 196 2.38 -15.43 -1.32
N HIS A 197 2.69 -14.21 -0.88
CA HIS A 197 2.02 -13.53 0.22
C HIS A 197 0.97 -12.52 -0.26
N GLY A 198 0.78 -12.40 -1.58
CA GLY A 198 -0.28 -11.60 -2.14
C GLY A 198 -1.62 -12.24 -1.82
N ARG A 199 -2.55 -11.42 -1.32
CA ARG A 199 -3.91 -11.85 -1.05
C ARG A 199 -4.66 -11.90 -2.38
N ARG A 200 -4.97 -13.11 -2.83
CA ARG A 200 -6.00 -13.35 -3.85
C ARG A 200 -7.37 -13.29 -3.16
N THR A 201 -7.76 -12.15 -2.62
CA THR A 201 -9.01 -12.07 -1.88
C THR A 201 -10.19 -12.28 -2.85
N ARG A 202 -11.04 -13.26 -2.53
CA ARG A 202 -12.36 -13.50 -3.16
C ARG A 202 -13.12 -12.16 -3.27
N GLY A 203 -13.15 -11.55 -4.45
CA GLY A 203 -13.98 -10.38 -4.76
C GLY A 203 -13.58 -9.03 -4.13
N GLN A 204 -12.50 -8.92 -3.34
CA GLN A 204 -12.10 -7.66 -2.69
C GLN A 204 -10.78 -7.10 -3.22
N GLN A 205 -10.46 -7.35 -4.49
CA GLN A 205 -9.31 -6.69 -5.10
C GLN A 205 -9.65 -5.21 -5.31
N ILE A 206 -9.18 -4.36 -4.40
CA ILE A 206 -9.14 -2.93 -4.63
C ILE A 206 -8.18 -2.69 -5.80
N ARG A 207 -8.75 -2.56 -7.00
CA ARG A 207 -7.99 -2.12 -8.17
C ARG A 207 -7.95 -0.61 -8.15
N ALA A 208 -6.95 -0.07 -7.45
CA ALA A 208 -6.61 1.33 -7.69
C ALA A 208 -6.03 1.44 -9.10
N VAL A 209 -6.62 2.31 -9.92
CA VAL A 209 -5.99 2.68 -11.18
C VAL A 209 -4.96 3.75 -10.86
N VAL A 210 -3.68 3.48 -11.15
CA VAL A 210 -2.64 4.51 -11.07
C VAL A 210 -2.83 5.42 -12.26
N LEU A 211 -3.42 6.59 -12.03
CA LEU A 211 -3.72 7.54 -13.10
C LEU A 211 -2.45 8.16 -13.67
N GLN A 212 -1.48 8.49 -12.81
CA GLN A 212 -0.31 9.25 -13.22
C GLN A 212 0.86 9.16 -12.24
N THR A 213 2.08 9.09 -12.79
CA THR A 213 3.34 9.26 -12.06
C THR A 213 4.17 10.36 -12.70
N SER A 214 4.96 11.12 -11.91
CA SER A 214 5.73 12.25 -12.45
C SER A 214 6.91 11.85 -13.36
N ARG A 215 7.46 10.66 -13.21
CA ARG A 215 8.61 10.18 -14.00
C ARG A 215 8.29 8.83 -14.64
N SER A 216 8.84 8.58 -15.82
CA SER A 216 8.83 7.24 -16.44
C SER A 216 9.59 6.25 -15.56
N VAL A 217 9.08 5.03 -15.44
CA VAL A 217 9.76 3.96 -14.69
C VAL A 217 10.86 3.38 -15.56
N LYS A 218 12.08 3.32 -15.01
CA LYS A 218 13.25 2.76 -15.67
C LYS A 218 13.21 1.24 -15.58
N HIS A 219 13.06 0.58 -16.73
CA HIS A 219 13.24 -0.86 -16.84
C HIS A 219 14.71 -1.24 -16.59
N SER A 220 14.93 -2.30 -15.83
CA SER A 220 16.27 -2.75 -15.45
C SER A 220 16.60 -4.10 -16.06
N ARG A 221 17.74 -4.19 -16.77
CA ARG A 221 18.29 -5.45 -17.32
C ARG A 221 18.46 -6.56 -16.27
N LYS A 222 18.54 -6.21 -14.97
CA LYS A 222 18.60 -7.20 -13.88
C LYS A 222 17.27 -7.94 -13.71
N VAL A 223 16.15 -7.32 -14.04
CA VAL A 223 14.82 -7.93 -14.04
C VAL A 223 14.76 -9.00 -15.13
N ASP A 224 15.24 -8.72 -16.34
CA ASP A 224 15.31 -9.71 -17.43
C ASP A 224 16.14 -10.91 -17.05
N ARG A 225 17.31 -10.67 -16.45
CA ARG A 225 18.19 -11.73 -15.97
C ARG A 225 17.48 -12.63 -14.95
N LEU A 226 16.75 -12.05 -14.00
CA LEU A 226 15.97 -12.80 -13.02
C LEU A 226 14.81 -13.56 -13.63
N ALA A 227 14.13 -12.98 -14.64
CA ALA A 227 13.07 -13.65 -15.37
C ALA A 227 13.60 -14.88 -16.11
N ARG A 228 14.73 -14.72 -16.83
CA ARG A 228 15.43 -15.82 -17.52
C ARG A 228 15.82 -16.93 -16.55
N PHE A 229 16.43 -16.60 -15.40
CA PHE A 229 16.78 -17.61 -14.39
C PHE A 229 15.55 -18.35 -13.82
N LYS A 230 14.42 -17.66 -13.64
CA LYS A 230 13.18 -18.30 -13.18
C LYS A 230 12.60 -19.26 -14.21
N ILE A 231 12.60 -18.88 -15.49
CA ILE A 231 12.14 -19.74 -16.60
C ILE A 231 12.99 -21.02 -16.64
N ILE A 232 14.32 -20.88 -16.69
CA ILE A 232 15.26 -22.00 -16.69
C ILE A 232 15.08 -22.91 -15.46
N SER A 233 14.86 -22.32 -14.27
CA SER A 233 14.61 -23.09 -13.05
C SER A 233 13.25 -23.79 -13.03
N ALA A 234 12.23 -23.25 -13.69
CA ALA A 234 10.91 -23.85 -13.79
C ALA A 234 10.93 -25.02 -14.77
N GLU A 235 11.58 -24.86 -15.92
CA GLU A 235 11.82 -25.93 -16.91
C GLU A 235 12.58 -27.11 -16.28
N LYS A 236 13.61 -26.84 -15.47
CA LYS A 236 14.35 -27.88 -14.73
C LYS A 236 13.50 -28.64 -13.71
N ARG A 237 12.46 -28.02 -13.14
CA ARG A 237 11.54 -28.68 -12.17
C ARG A 237 10.46 -29.51 -12.85
N GLN A 238 10.15 -29.22 -14.11
CA GLN A 238 9.14 -29.96 -14.89
C GLN A 238 9.71 -31.18 -15.62
N LYS A 239 11.04 -31.31 -15.70
CA LYS A 239 11.65 -32.55 -16.19
C LYS A 239 11.41 -33.69 -15.17
N PRO A 240 10.88 -34.85 -15.60
CA PRO A 240 10.76 -36.02 -14.73
C PRO A 240 12.14 -36.39 -14.19
N LYS A 241 12.22 -36.75 -12.90
CA LYS A 241 13.42 -37.41 -12.38
C LYS A 241 13.46 -38.80 -13.02
N LEU A 242 14.45 -39.02 -13.88
CA LEU A 242 14.87 -40.35 -14.33
C LEU A 242 15.39 -41.16 -13.14
#